data_AF-A0A553PFM9-F1
#
_entry.id   AF-A0A553PFM9-F1
#
_cell.length_a   1.000
_cell.length_b   1.000
_cell.length_c   1.000
_cell.angle_alpha   90.00
_cell.angle_beta   90.00
_cell.angle_gamma   90.00
#
_symmetry.space_group_name_H-M   'P 1'
#
loop_
_entity.id
_entity.type
_entity.pdbx_description
1 polymer ?
#
loop_
_entity_poly.entity_id
_entity_poly.type
_entity_poly.pdbx_seq_one_letter_code
_entity_poly.pdbx_strand_id
1 'polypeptide(L)'
;MRIYWINGLVILLQSLDVFGLEVTTTLGVIKGSQRQTKANKIDYVAFTSIPYAQAPVGSLRFLPPQPLDKFADVVDGSKTEFPICPQLTWPTHEGLQVLPVKGQEDCLYLNVFVPKSAIKANKKLPVMVFIHGGAFIVGSGGLETASPEPFLETEEVVFVTFNYRLGPLGFLSTEDEFLPGNNGLKDQIMALKWIQAHISDFNGNPDSVTLMGSSAGGTSVMMLMISEAATGLFHQGISQSGPLLNNPSTYLGESPAYFASSLIEAVNCDGSLPTKEVLKCLQALDVMDIVEHSNMFERFFITPNPWKPVLDSNYTKQPILKEDPRVLMLSGKFNQMPLIIGWDKDEGSLFMPQFLNNPERVNEVNENFDVLGPILLLGGDEHSTLDEDSNTANIIKSHYMDTFSGGLDMEKLPEMIRMFSHARYIGPIHSDAAILLTTARKPVYLYEFAYRGAHTFTDVLLRNDQRSMPDMGVCHCDENYLLFNKPGSELPSQDRAMSKRLVGMWVNFAKSGIPHSDWKPLGYDKANNDPEYAVLDDKPVRMKYDARFKKDMTFMESMFGLMHSYRFFDFAKHPALQNLLKAQEEEAIKDGDGVTDEVGNIFGDSHDEL
;
A
#
# COMPACT_ATOMS: atom_id res chain seq x y z
N MET A 1 -32.08 -52.07 -52.79
CA MET A 1 -30.71 -51.61 -53.14
C MET A 1 -30.65 -50.12 -52.86
N ARG A 2 -29.97 -49.71 -51.77
CA ARG A 2 -29.91 -48.33 -51.29
C ARG A 2 -28.80 -47.58 -52.01
N ILE A 3 -29.13 -46.39 -52.52
CA ILE A 3 -28.23 -45.40 -53.09
C ILE A 3 -27.62 -44.61 -51.94
N TYR A 4 -26.30 -44.60 -51.82
CA TYR A 4 -25.58 -43.77 -50.84
C TYR A 4 -25.23 -42.43 -51.48
N TRP A 5 -25.79 -41.35 -50.92
CA TRP A 5 -25.33 -39.99 -51.15
C TRP A 5 -24.23 -39.67 -50.14
N ILE A 6 -23.05 -39.32 -50.64
CA ILE A 6 -21.94 -38.80 -49.82
C ILE A 6 -22.18 -37.29 -49.65
N ASN A 7 -22.57 -36.87 -48.44
CA ASN A 7 -22.53 -35.47 -48.05
C ASN A 7 -21.11 -35.12 -47.61
N GLY A 8 -20.43 -34.27 -48.39
CA GLY A 8 -19.16 -33.66 -48.01
C GLY A 8 -19.37 -32.63 -46.90
N LEU A 9 -18.75 -32.88 -45.75
CA LEU A 9 -18.64 -31.92 -44.66
C LEU A 9 -17.55 -30.90 -45.04
N VAL A 10 -17.93 -29.67 -45.35
CA VAL A 10 -16.98 -28.56 -45.45
C VAL A 10 -16.60 -28.15 -44.03
N ILE A 11 -15.41 -28.56 -43.58
CA ILE A 11 -14.79 -28.06 -42.36
C ILE A 11 -14.28 -26.64 -42.70
N LEU A 12 -15.04 -25.63 -42.28
CA LEU A 12 -14.57 -24.25 -42.18
C LEU A 12 -13.51 -24.22 -41.06
N LEU A 13 -12.23 -24.35 -41.46
CA LEU A 13 -11.11 -23.93 -40.63
C LEU A 13 -11.22 -22.41 -40.47
N GLN A 14 -11.78 -21.95 -39.36
CA GLN A 14 -11.52 -20.61 -38.87
C GLN A 14 -10.01 -20.54 -38.62
N SER A 15 -9.29 -19.80 -39.46
CA SER A 15 -7.93 -19.39 -39.16
C SER A 15 -7.99 -18.56 -37.88
N LEU A 16 -7.59 -19.16 -36.75
CA LEU A 16 -7.27 -18.38 -35.56
C LEU A 16 -6.12 -17.45 -35.97
N ASP A 17 -6.39 -16.14 -36.01
CA ASP A 17 -5.35 -15.15 -36.18
C ASP A 17 -4.36 -15.29 -35.01
N VAL A 18 -3.21 -15.92 -35.26
CA VAL A 18 -2.11 -16.15 -34.30
C VAL A 18 -1.32 -14.85 -34.02
N PHE A 19 -1.80 -13.71 -34.51
CA PHE A 19 -1.10 -12.43 -34.44
C PHE A 19 -1.04 -11.90 -33.00
N GLY A 20 0.17 -11.77 -32.46
CA GLY A 20 0.43 -11.17 -31.14
C GLY A 20 0.18 -12.07 -29.94
N LEU A 21 0.02 -13.38 -30.12
CA LEU A 21 -0.10 -14.36 -29.02
C LEU A 21 1.25 -14.83 -28.48
N GLU A 22 2.35 -14.48 -29.13
CA GLU A 22 3.70 -14.70 -28.64
C GLU A 22 4.47 -13.39 -28.67
N VAL A 23 5.16 -13.06 -27.59
CA VAL A 23 6.04 -11.89 -27.47
C VAL A 23 7.45 -12.38 -27.19
N THR A 24 8.42 -11.90 -27.96
CA THR A 24 9.84 -12.18 -27.71
C THR A 24 10.47 -10.98 -27.05
N THR A 25 10.92 -11.16 -25.81
CA THR A 25 11.71 -10.17 -25.05
C THR A 25 13.18 -10.54 -25.09
N THR A 26 14.06 -9.72 -24.52
CA THR A 26 15.47 -10.10 -24.35
C THR A 26 15.68 -11.26 -23.38
N LEU A 27 14.70 -11.55 -22.51
CA LEU A 27 14.75 -12.69 -21.58
C LEU A 27 14.30 -13.99 -22.24
N GLY A 28 13.49 -13.92 -23.31
CA GLY A 28 12.96 -15.07 -24.02
C GLY A 28 11.52 -14.88 -24.49
N VAL A 29 10.89 -15.97 -24.90
CA VAL A 29 9.54 -15.98 -25.49
C VAL A 29 8.48 -16.17 -24.40
N ILE A 30 7.40 -15.40 -24.51
CA ILE A 30 6.22 -15.46 -23.64
C ILE A 30 4.99 -15.72 -24.51
N LYS A 31 4.23 -16.76 -24.18
CA LYS A 31 2.93 -17.07 -24.79
C LYS A 31 1.81 -16.40 -24.00
N GLY A 32 0.90 -15.76 -24.71
CA GLY A 32 -0.31 -15.15 -24.17
C GLY A 32 -1.57 -15.92 -24.53
N SER A 33 -2.71 -15.38 -24.11
CA SER A 33 -4.05 -15.88 -24.44
C SER A 33 -4.95 -14.75 -24.93
N GLN A 34 -5.66 -14.95 -26.04
CA GLN A 34 -6.73 -14.03 -26.43
C GLN A 34 -7.92 -14.22 -25.49
N ARG A 35 -8.47 -13.10 -25.00
CA ARG A 35 -9.64 -13.05 -24.12
C ARG A 35 -10.57 -11.93 -24.56
N GLN A 36 -11.78 -11.93 -24.01
CA GLN A 36 -12.78 -10.89 -24.24
C GLN A 36 -13.28 -10.34 -22.92
N THR A 37 -13.48 -9.03 -22.85
CA THR A 37 -14.16 -8.42 -21.70
C THR A 37 -15.60 -8.92 -21.62
N LYS A 38 -16.16 -9.02 -20.42
CA LYS A 38 -17.51 -9.56 -20.25
C LYS A 38 -18.57 -8.60 -20.77
N ALA A 39 -18.39 -7.30 -20.53
CA ALA A 39 -19.40 -6.27 -20.75
C ALA A 39 -19.62 -5.94 -22.23
N ASN A 40 -18.59 -5.51 -22.97
CA ASN A 40 -18.74 -5.14 -24.39
C ASN A 40 -18.00 -6.08 -25.37
N LYS A 41 -17.45 -7.20 -24.89
CA LYS A 41 -16.74 -8.20 -25.73
C LYS A 41 -15.53 -7.62 -26.47
N ILE A 42 -14.81 -6.71 -25.82
CA ILE A 42 -13.56 -6.15 -26.36
C ILE A 42 -12.48 -7.23 -26.32
N ASP A 43 -11.86 -7.50 -27.48
CA ASP A 43 -10.76 -8.44 -27.60
C ASP A 43 -9.47 -7.86 -26.99
N TYR A 44 -8.80 -8.64 -26.15
CA TYR A 44 -7.48 -8.32 -25.61
C TYR A 44 -6.61 -9.57 -25.53
N VAL A 45 -5.30 -9.38 -25.38
CA VAL A 45 -4.33 -10.45 -25.11
C VAL A 45 -3.85 -10.33 -23.67
N ALA A 46 -3.89 -11.44 -22.94
CA ALA A 46 -3.38 -11.55 -21.58
C ALA A 46 -2.10 -12.39 -21.57
N PHE A 47 -1.06 -11.86 -20.96
CA PHE A 47 0.17 -12.57 -20.63
C PHE A 47 0.30 -12.59 -19.11
N THR A 48 0.03 -13.74 -18.50
CA THR A 48 0.00 -13.89 -17.04
C THR A 48 1.25 -14.58 -16.52
N SER A 49 1.52 -14.44 -15.21
CA SER A 49 2.58 -15.18 -14.51
C SER A 49 3.96 -15.06 -15.17
N ILE A 50 4.32 -13.86 -15.64
CA ILE A 50 5.64 -13.58 -16.21
C ILE A 50 6.63 -13.33 -15.07
N PRO A 51 7.70 -14.12 -14.92
CA PRO A 51 8.67 -13.90 -13.85
C PRO A 51 9.48 -12.63 -14.16
N TYR A 52 9.56 -11.72 -13.19
CA TYR A 52 10.34 -10.48 -13.33
C TYR A 52 11.63 -10.50 -12.50
N ALA A 53 11.78 -11.49 -11.62
CA ALA A 53 12.95 -11.71 -10.76
C ALA A 53 13.18 -13.21 -10.57
N GLN A 54 14.36 -13.58 -10.07
CA GLN A 54 14.60 -14.95 -9.59
C GLN A 54 13.66 -15.26 -8.42
N ALA A 55 13.18 -16.50 -8.34
CA ALA A 55 12.37 -16.98 -7.23
C ALA A 55 13.13 -16.78 -5.90
N PRO A 56 12.55 -16.08 -4.91
CA PRO A 56 13.23 -15.74 -3.66
C PRO A 56 13.20 -16.91 -2.66
N VAL A 57 13.59 -18.11 -3.11
CA VAL A 57 13.56 -19.37 -2.36
C VAL A 57 14.93 -19.74 -1.80
N GLY A 58 14.93 -20.58 -0.75
CA GLY A 58 16.17 -21.10 -0.16
C GLY A 58 17.11 -19.98 0.28
N SER A 59 18.33 -19.95 -0.25
CA SER A 59 19.33 -18.93 0.09
C SER A 59 18.98 -17.51 -0.38
N LEU A 60 17.97 -17.34 -1.24
CA LEU A 60 17.46 -16.03 -1.67
C LEU A 60 16.32 -15.52 -0.78
N ARG A 61 15.76 -16.35 0.10
CA ARG A 61 14.74 -15.92 1.06
C ARG A 61 15.33 -14.83 1.96
N PHE A 62 14.53 -13.78 2.21
CA PHE A 62 14.90 -12.55 2.93
C PHE A 62 15.99 -11.68 2.29
N LEU A 63 16.50 -12.03 1.10
CA LEU A 63 17.48 -11.20 0.39
C LEU A 63 16.82 -10.31 -0.67
N PRO A 64 17.49 -9.21 -1.09
CA PRO A 64 17.04 -8.40 -2.21
C PRO A 64 16.77 -9.24 -3.47
N PRO A 65 15.71 -8.93 -4.25
CA PRO A 65 15.40 -9.68 -5.46
C PRO A 65 16.56 -9.62 -6.45
N GLN A 66 16.80 -10.74 -7.14
CA GLN A 66 17.84 -10.83 -8.15
C GLN A 66 17.23 -10.79 -9.56
N PRO A 67 17.87 -10.12 -10.52
CA PRO A 67 17.38 -10.07 -11.90
C PRO A 67 17.46 -11.44 -12.57
N LEU A 68 16.64 -11.63 -13.60
CA LEU A 68 16.71 -12.76 -14.52
C LEU A 68 17.65 -12.41 -15.68
N ASP A 69 18.57 -13.31 -16.01
CA ASP A 69 19.38 -13.17 -17.23
C ASP A 69 18.60 -13.64 -18.47
N LYS A 70 17.79 -14.69 -18.30
CA LYS A 70 16.95 -15.31 -19.33
C LYS A 70 15.87 -16.17 -18.67
N PHE A 71 14.80 -16.46 -19.41
CA PHE A 71 13.88 -17.53 -19.04
C PHE A 71 14.54 -18.90 -19.27
N ALA A 72 14.18 -19.87 -18.43
CA ALA A 72 14.66 -21.25 -18.59
C ALA A 72 14.10 -21.88 -19.88
N ASP A 73 12.81 -21.63 -20.13
CA ASP A 73 12.03 -22.10 -21.28
C ASP A 73 11.03 -21.02 -21.71
N VAL A 74 10.22 -21.32 -22.73
CA VAL A 74 9.08 -20.46 -23.11
C VAL A 74 8.13 -20.31 -21.92
N VAL A 75 7.83 -19.07 -21.54
CA VAL A 75 6.88 -18.77 -20.47
C VAL A 75 5.46 -18.96 -20.99
N ASP A 76 4.71 -19.88 -20.39
CA ASP A 76 3.30 -20.09 -20.69
C ASP A 76 2.41 -19.16 -19.85
N GLY A 77 2.29 -17.90 -20.31
CA GLY A 77 1.41 -16.90 -19.73
C GLY A 77 -0.02 -16.94 -20.27
N SER A 78 -0.45 -18.07 -20.83
CA SER A 78 -1.84 -18.25 -21.28
C SER A 78 -2.80 -18.64 -20.13
N LYS A 79 -2.24 -19.13 -19.02
CA LYS A 79 -2.99 -19.70 -17.89
C LYS A 79 -3.70 -18.64 -17.05
N THR A 80 -4.73 -19.04 -16.31
CA THR A 80 -5.41 -18.19 -15.34
C THR A 80 -4.83 -18.31 -13.93
N GLU A 81 -4.08 -19.38 -13.67
CA GLU A 81 -3.37 -19.59 -12.41
C GLU A 81 -2.28 -18.53 -12.25
N PHE A 82 -2.31 -17.85 -11.11
CA PHE A 82 -1.35 -16.82 -10.75
C PHE A 82 -0.82 -17.12 -9.35
N PRO A 83 0.44 -17.57 -9.22
CA PRO A 83 1.04 -17.82 -7.91
C PRO A 83 0.96 -16.58 -7.04
N ILE A 84 0.49 -16.71 -5.80
CA ILE A 84 0.45 -15.61 -4.83
C ILE A 84 1.56 -15.79 -3.79
N CYS A 85 2.08 -14.69 -3.26
CA CYS A 85 3.08 -14.75 -2.20
C CYS A 85 2.50 -15.34 -0.91
N PRO A 86 3.33 -15.97 -0.06
CA PRO A 86 2.89 -16.53 1.20
C PRO A 86 2.26 -15.46 2.08
N GLN A 87 1.03 -15.72 2.54
CA GLN A 87 0.24 -14.77 3.29
C GLN A 87 -0.85 -15.50 4.10
N LEU A 88 -1.28 -14.88 5.19
CA LEU A 88 -2.47 -15.33 5.91
C LEU A 88 -3.69 -15.07 5.05
N THR A 89 -4.64 -15.99 5.02
CA THR A 89 -5.95 -15.64 4.45
C THR A 89 -6.67 -14.72 5.42
N TRP A 90 -7.17 -13.57 4.98
CA TRP A 90 -8.00 -12.70 5.82
C TRP A 90 -9.36 -13.37 6.16
N PRO A 91 -9.94 -13.06 7.33
CA PRO A 91 -11.18 -13.70 7.78
C PRO A 91 -12.29 -13.44 6.79
N THR A 92 -12.85 -14.53 6.26
CA THR A 92 -14.04 -14.46 5.42
C THR A 92 -15.25 -15.10 6.05
N HIS A 93 -15.16 -15.94 7.10
CA HIS A 93 -16.35 -16.71 7.47
C HIS A 93 -16.57 -17.04 8.95
N GLU A 94 -15.58 -17.17 9.83
CA GLU A 94 -15.83 -17.60 11.21
C GLU A 94 -14.83 -16.91 12.15
N GLY A 95 -15.32 -16.30 13.23
CA GLY A 95 -14.54 -15.37 14.05
C GLY A 95 -13.15 -15.89 14.46
N LEU A 96 -12.13 -15.06 14.24
CA LEU A 96 -10.77 -15.09 14.84
C LEU A 96 -10.15 -16.49 15.09
N GLN A 97 -10.44 -17.50 14.26
CA GLN A 97 -9.64 -18.71 14.19
C GLN A 97 -8.48 -18.46 13.23
N VAL A 98 -7.28 -18.93 13.58
CA VAL A 98 -6.09 -18.83 12.72
C VAL A 98 -6.43 -19.43 11.37
N LEU A 99 -6.42 -18.58 10.34
CA LEU A 99 -6.78 -18.99 9.00
C LEU A 99 -5.55 -19.59 8.31
N PRO A 100 -5.72 -20.60 7.44
CA PRO A 100 -4.58 -21.26 6.82
C PRO A 100 -3.73 -20.27 6.03
N VAL A 101 -2.40 -20.36 6.18
CA VAL A 101 -1.47 -19.68 5.27
C VAL A 101 -1.68 -20.23 3.86
N LYS A 102 -1.65 -19.35 2.85
CA LYS A 102 -1.72 -19.70 1.42
C LYS A 102 -0.60 -19.03 0.66
N GLY A 103 -0.32 -19.56 -0.54
CA GLY A 103 0.69 -19.03 -1.45
C GLY A 103 1.96 -19.87 -1.46
N GLN A 104 2.95 -19.37 -2.19
CA GLN A 104 4.25 -20.02 -2.35
C GLN A 104 5.33 -18.94 -2.54
N GLU A 105 6.56 -19.21 -2.13
CA GLU A 105 7.65 -18.23 -2.18
C GLU A 105 8.05 -17.83 -3.61
N ASP A 106 7.94 -18.76 -4.55
CA ASP A 106 8.04 -18.44 -5.97
C ASP A 106 6.77 -17.70 -6.41
N CYS A 107 6.76 -16.39 -6.17
CA CYS A 107 5.61 -15.51 -6.40
C CYS A 107 5.94 -14.19 -7.13
N LEU A 108 7.21 -13.93 -7.49
CA LEU A 108 7.65 -12.66 -8.11
C LEU A 108 7.30 -12.61 -9.61
N TYR A 109 5.99 -12.52 -9.85
CA TYR A 109 5.37 -12.54 -11.16
C TYR A 109 4.57 -11.27 -11.45
N LEU A 110 4.48 -10.93 -12.73
CA LEU A 110 3.60 -9.87 -13.25
C LEU A 110 2.70 -10.38 -14.36
N ASN A 111 1.63 -9.63 -14.62
CA ASN A 111 0.69 -9.85 -15.71
C ASN A 111 0.66 -8.61 -16.60
N VAL A 112 0.60 -8.81 -17.92
CA VAL A 112 0.44 -7.74 -18.92
C VAL A 112 -0.81 -7.99 -19.74
N PHE A 113 -1.66 -6.98 -19.85
CA PHE A 113 -2.92 -7.04 -20.59
C PHE A 113 -2.96 -5.95 -21.65
N VAL A 114 -3.16 -6.36 -22.91
CA VAL A 114 -3.00 -5.51 -24.09
C VAL A 114 -4.27 -5.55 -24.96
N PRO A 115 -4.89 -4.40 -25.28
CA PRO A 115 -5.99 -4.35 -26.24
C PRO A 115 -5.57 -4.90 -27.61
N LYS A 116 -6.38 -5.77 -28.23
CA LYS A 116 -6.04 -6.37 -29.52
C LYS A 116 -5.98 -5.32 -30.64
N SER A 117 -6.74 -4.24 -30.52
CA SER A 117 -6.68 -3.08 -31.43
C SER A 117 -5.30 -2.41 -31.43
N ALA A 118 -4.62 -2.32 -30.29
CA ALA A 118 -3.27 -1.77 -30.19
C ALA A 118 -2.24 -2.65 -30.91
N ILE A 119 -2.33 -3.97 -30.73
CA ILE A 119 -1.48 -4.95 -31.42
C ILE A 119 -1.67 -4.85 -32.94
N LYS A 120 -2.93 -4.87 -33.41
CA LYS A 120 -3.24 -4.77 -34.85
C LYS A 120 -2.74 -3.47 -35.49
N ALA A 121 -2.82 -2.36 -34.75
CA ALA A 121 -2.37 -1.06 -35.20
C ALA A 121 -0.87 -0.80 -34.97
N ASN A 122 -0.15 -1.72 -34.31
CA ASN A 122 1.19 -1.51 -33.78
C ASN A 122 1.34 -0.18 -33.01
N LYS A 123 0.32 0.16 -32.22
CA LYS A 123 0.22 1.44 -31.51
C LYS A 123 0.75 1.29 -30.10
N LYS A 124 1.74 2.11 -29.71
CA LYS A 124 2.17 2.20 -28.31
C LYS A 124 1.11 2.94 -27.48
N LEU A 125 0.68 2.36 -26.37
CA LEU A 125 -0.29 2.94 -25.43
C LEU A 125 0.38 3.31 -24.10
N PRO A 126 -0.14 4.32 -23.36
CA PRO A 126 0.20 4.52 -21.96
C PRO A 126 0.04 3.23 -21.15
N VAL A 127 0.91 3.04 -20.17
CA VAL A 127 0.94 1.86 -19.31
C VAL A 127 0.43 2.26 -17.94
N MET A 128 -0.61 1.56 -17.46
CA MET A 128 -1.09 1.69 -16.08
C MET A 128 -0.66 0.46 -15.30
N VAL A 129 0.08 0.68 -14.21
CA VAL A 129 0.65 -0.37 -13.37
C VAL A 129 -0.02 -0.33 -12.01
N PHE A 130 -0.70 -1.39 -11.60
CA PHE A 130 -1.37 -1.48 -10.31
C PHE A 130 -0.54 -2.23 -9.27
N ILE A 131 -0.30 -1.57 -8.13
CA ILE A 131 0.24 -2.15 -6.90
C ILE A 131 -0.94 -2.47 -5.97
N HIS A 132 -1.12 -3.75 -5.65
CA HIS A 132 -2.17 -4.17 -4.73
C HIS A 132 -1.91 -3.71 -3.29
N GLY A 133 -3.00 -3.44 -2.57
CA GLY A 133 -2.99 -3.20 -1.12
C GLY A 133 -2.96 -4.49 -0.31
N GLY A 134 -3.40 -4.41 0.95
CA GLY A 134 -3.42 -5.54 1.89
C GLY A 134 -2.45 -5.39 3.07
N ALA A 135 -2.24 -4.15 3.53
CA ALA A 135 -1.41 -3.81 4.70
C ALA A 135 0.01 -4.40 4.66
N PHE A 136 0.55 -4.65 3.45
CA PHE A 136 1.84 -5.31 3.21
C PHE A 136 1.94 -6.78 3.68
N ILE A 137 0.85 -7.36 4.17
CA ILE A 137 0.79 -8.74 4.72
C ILE A 137 -0.05 -9.69 3.85
N VAL A 138 -0.98 -9.16 3.05
CA VAL A 138 -1.81 -9.93 2.12
C VAL A 138 -1.97 -9.20 0.78
N GLY A 139 -2.60 -9.87 -0.18
CA GLY A 139 -2.95 -9.36 -1.50
C GLY A 139 -2.23 -10.08 -2.62
N SER A 140 -2.65 -9.79 -3.86
CA SER A 140 -1.99 -10.31 -5.06
C SER A 140 -2.23 -9.40 -6.26
N GLY A 141 -1.39 -9.52 -7.27
CA GLY A 141 -1.63 -8.96 -8.61
C GLY A 141 -2.59 -9.81 -9.46
N GLY A 142 -3.27 -10.81 -8.88
CA GLY A 142 -4.14 -11.73 -9.61
C GLY A 142 -5.45 -11.10 -10.08
N LEU A 143 -6.12 -11.78 -11.01
CA LEU A 143 -7.39 -11.33 -11.60
C LEU A 143 -8.55 -11.23 -10.60
N GLU A 144 -8.47 -11.94 -9.47
CA GLU A 144 -9.45 -11.83 -8.39
C GLU A 144 -9.31 -10.53 -7.59
N THR A 145 -8.10 -9.97 -7.53
CA THR A 145 -7.83 -8.69 -6.86
C THR A 145 -7.99 -7.51 -7.81
N ALA A 146 -7.49 -7.64 -9.04
CA ALA A 146 -7.46 -6.56 -10.02
C ALA A 146 -7.79 -7.07 -11.43
N SER A 147 -9.08 -7.22 -11.75
CA SER A 147 -9.47 -7.53 -13.13
C SER A 147 -9.10 -6.37 -14.05
N PRO A 148 -8.47 -6.64 -15.21
CA PRO A 148 -8.09 -5.60 -16.16
C PRO A 148 -9.29 -5.11 -16.99
N GLU A 149 -10.44 -5.79 -16.93
CA GLU A 149 -11.54 -5.58 -17.86
C GLU A 149 -12.01 -4.12 -17.92
N PRO A 150 -12.30 -3.41 -16.81
CA PRO A 150 -12.77 -2.03 -16.90
C PRO A 150 -11.79 -1.10 -17.62
N PHE A 151 -10.48 -1.26 -17.41
CA PHE A 151 -9.45 -0.49 -18.10
C PHE A 151 -9.33 -0.87 -19.57
N LEU A 152 -9.40 -2.16 -19.90
CA LEU A 152 -9.31 -2.64 -21.28
C LEU A 152 -10.55 -2.30 -22.11
N GLU A 153 -11.71 -2.10 -21.50
CA GLU A 153 -12.93 -1.59 -22.16
C GLU A 153 -12.72 -0.20 -22.79
N THR A 154 -11.69 0.55 -22.37
CA THR A 154 -11.32 1.81 -23.02
C THR A 154 -10.52 1.61 -24.30
N GLU A 155 -9.83 0.48 -24.44
CA GLU A 155 -8.82 0.21 -25.48
C GLU A 155 -7.65 1.23 -25.54
N GLU A 156 -7.48 2.05 -24.50
CA GLU A 156 -6.53 3.18 -24.53
C GLU A 156 -5.26 2.95 -23.71
N VAL A 157 -5.18 1.87 -22.93
CA VAL A 157 -4.04 1.57 -22.04
C VAL A 157 -3.59 0.13 -22.14
N VAL A 158 -2.29 -0.10 -21.88
CA VAL A 158 -1.77 -1.40 -21.44
C VAL A 158 -1.89 -1.45 -19.92
N PHE A 159 -2.49 -2.50 -19.38
CA PHE A 159 -2.67 -2.67 -17.94
C PHE A 159 -1.71 -3.73 -17.40
N VAL A 160 -1.04 -3.43 -16.29
CA VAL A 160 -0.04 -4.31 -15.67
C VAL A 160 -0.37 -4.48 -14.19
N THR A 161 -0.31 -5.71 -13.70
CA THR A 161 -0.40 -6.03 -12.28
C THR A 161 0.77 -6.92 -11.90
N PHE A 162 1.16 -6.94 -10.63
CA PHE A 162 2.26 -7.79 -10.18
C PHE A 162 2.15 -8.08 -8.68
N ASN A 163 2.86 -9.12 -8.24
CA ASN A 163 3.05 -9.42 -6.82
C ASN A 163 4.34 -8.81 -6.31
N TYR A 164 4.41 -8.53 -5.01
CA TYR A 164 5.64 -8.28 -4.27
C TYR A 164 5.61 -9.10 -2.96
N ARG A 165 6.78 -9.40 -2.35
CA ARG A 165 6.80 -10.15 -1.09
C ARG A 165 6.09 -9.39 0.04
N LEU A 166 5.43 -10.16 0.90
CA LEU A 166 4.55 -9.68 1.96
C LEU A 166 5.07 -10.14 3.34
N GLY A 167 4.54 -9.55 4.40
CA GLY A 167 4.83 -9.91 5.78
C GLY A 167 6.34 -9.90 6.08
N PRO A 168 6.83 -10.79 6.97
CA PRO A 168 8.26 -10.84 7.28
C PRO A 168 9.13 -11.18 6.06
N LEU A 169 8.63 -11.91 5.07
CA LEU A 169 9.39 -12.23 3.85
C LEU A 169 9.73 -10.99 3.04
N GLY A 170 8.86 -9.97 3.07
CA GLY A 170 9.04 -8.69 2.38
C GLY A 170 9.65 -7.60 3.24
N PHE A 171 9.46 -7.62 4.56
CA PHE A 171 9.67 -6.43 5.40
C PHE A 171 10.40 -6.68 6.72
N LEU A 172 10.84 -7.91 7.02
CA LEU A 172 11.64 -8.17 8.22
C LEU A 172 12.95 -7.36 8.19
N SER A 173 13.24 -6.67 9.29
CA SER A 173 14.45 -5.89 9.47
C SER A 173 15.03 -6.12 10.86
N THR A 174 16.30 -6.51 10.94
CA THR A 174 17.08 -6.52 12.20
C THR A 174 17.91 -5.25 12.36
N GLU A 175 17.70 -4.26 11.50
CA GLU A 175 18.44 -2.98 11.52
C GLU A 175 19.95 -3.16 11.39
N ASP A 176 20.36 -4.09 10.52
CA ASP A 176 21.75 -4.32 10.14
C ASP A 176 21.88 -4.67 8.65
N GLU A 177 23.11 -4.88 8.19
CA GLU A 177 23.40 -5.10 6.77
C GLU A 177 22.91 -6.43 6.19
N PHE A 178 22.57 -7.42 7.04
CA PHE A 178 22.12 -8.75 6.60
C PHE A 178 20.61 -8.79 6.39
N LEU A 179 19.84 -8.11 7.24
CA LEU A 179 18.39 -8.00 7.13
C LEU A 179 17.97 -6.53 7.28
N PRO A 180 18.21 -5.67 6.25
CA PRO A 180 17.90 -4.25 6.31
C PRO A 180 16.42 -3.91 6.00
N GLY A 181 15.56 -4.89 5.78
CA GLY A 181 14.16 -4.68 5.38
C GLY A 181 13.93 -4.25 3.92
N ASN A 182 12.70 -3.80 3.65
CA ASN A 182 12.21 -3.25 2.38
C ASN A 182 12.32 -4.16 1.14
N ASN A 183 12.42 -5.48 1.31
CA ASN A 183 12.44 -6.41 0.18
C ASN A 183 11.17 -6.33 -0.68
N GLY A 184 9.99 -6.14 -0.08
CA GLY A 184 8.75 -5.91 -0.83
C GLY A 184 8.81 -4.66 -1.73
N LEU A 185 9.40 -3.56 -1.27
CA LEU A 185 9.62 -2.37 -2.12
C LEU A 185 10.71 -2.61 -3.18
N LYS A 186 11.77 -3.36 -2.85
CA LYS A 186 12.80 -3.75 -3.81
C LYS A 186 12.21 -4.64 -4.93
N ASP A 187 11.25 -5.50 -4.60
CA ASP A 187 10.51 -6.32 -5.57
C ASP A 187 9.68 -5.42 -6.51
N GLN A 188 8.99 -4.42 -5.97
CA GLN A 188 8.27 -3.43 -6.77
C GLN A 188 9.19 -2.67 -7.73
N ILE A 189 10.37 -2.25 -7.27
CA ILE A 189 11.38 -1.61 -8.13
C ILE A 189 11.89 -2.57 -9.21
N MET A 190 12.09 -3.86 -8.89
CA MET A 190 12.50 -4.87 -9.87
C MET A 190 11.43 -5.06 -10.95
N ALA A 191 10.14 -5.11 -10.58
CA ALA A 191 9.03 -5.16 -11.52
C ALA A 191 8.98 -3.91 -12.41
N LEU A 192 9.19 -2.70 -11.84
CA LEU A 192 9.24 -1.46 -12.61
C LEU A 192 10.43 -1.40 -13.57
N LYS A 193 11.60 -1.93 -13.18
CA LYS A 193 12.75 -2.08 -14.08
C LYS A 193 12.45 -3.04 -15.22
N TRP A 194 11.77 -4.16 -14.94
CA TRP A 194 11.29 -5.07 -15.97
C TRP A 194 10.34 -4.38 -16.95
N ILE A 195 9.38 -3.60 -16.43
CA ILE A 195 8.42 -2.84 -17.25
C ILE A 195 9.17 -1.86 -18.16
N GLN A 196 10.11 -1.08 -17.62
CA GLN A 196 10.92 -0.17 -18.42
C GLN A 196 11.71 -0.89 -19.53
N ALA A 197 12.23 -2.07 -19.27
CA ALA A 197 13.02 -2.83 -20.23
C ALA A 197 12.18 -3.54 -21.31
N HIS A 198 10.95 -3.96 -21.00
CA HIS A 198 10.22 -4.93 -21.84
C HIS A 198 8.82 -4.50 -22.27
N ILE A 199 8.18 -3.50 -21.63
CA ILE A 199 6.78 -3.20 -21.92
C ILE A 199 6.54 -2.72 -23.36
N SER A 200 7.59 -2.22 -24.03
CA SER A 200 7.51 -1.83 -25.44
C SER A 200 7.29 -3.00 -26.39
N ASP A 201 7.68 -4.21 -25.99
CA ASP A 201 7.43 -5.45 -26.74
C ASP A 201 5.94 -5.85 -26.68
N PHE A 202 5.19 -5.29 -25.73
CA PHE A 202 3.75 -5.52 -25.50
C PHE A 202 2.89 -4.32 -25.95
N ASN A 203 3.39 -3.49 -26.87
CA ASN A 203 2.74 -2.25 -27.31
C ASN A 203 2.49 -1.23 -26.18
N GLY A 204 3.23 -1.31 -25.07
CA GLY A 204 3.26 -0.26 -24.06
C GLY A 204 4.26 0.85 -24.40
N ASN A 205 4.03 2.04 -23.88
CA ASN A 205 4.97 3.15 -23.94
C ASN A 205 5.76 3.26 -22.63
N PRO A 206 7.07 2.91 -22.59
CA PRO A 206 7.87 3.03 -21.37
C PRO A 206 8.01 4.48 -20.88
N ASP A 207 7.85 5.46 -21.77
CA ASP A 207 7.87 6.90 -21.46
C ASP A 207 6.52 7.45 -20.92
N SER A 208 5.53 6.57 -20.70
CA SER A 208 4.19 6.93 -20.23
C SER A 208 3.65 5.85 -19.29
N VAL A 209 4.42 5.61 -18.23
CA VAL A 209 4.07 4.67 -17.16
C VAL A 209 3.42 5.43 -15.99
N THR A 210 2.16 5.13 -15.71
CA THR A 210 1.43 5.61 -14.54
C THR A 210 1.36 4.50 -13.49
N LEU A 211 1.92 4.76 -12.32
CA LEU A 211 1.82 3.87 -11.18
C LEU A 211 0.54 4.20 -10.39
N MET A 212 -0.28 3.20 -10.11
CA MET A 212 -1.47 3.34 -9.27
C MET A 212 -1.47 2.27 -8.17
N GLY A 213 -2.01 2.61 -7.01
CA GLY A 213 -2.16 1.64 -5.93
C GLY A 213 -3.21 2.08 -4.92
N SER A 214 -3.76 1.11 -4.21
CA SER A 214 -4.77 1.33 -3.18
C SER A 214 -4.30 0.84 -1.82
N SER A 215 -4.63 1.56 -0.75
CA SER A 215 -4.22 1.26 0.62
C SER A 215 -2.68 1.18 0.74
N ALA A 216 -2.12 0.08 1.25
CA ALA A 216 -0.67 -0.19 1.24
C ALA A 216 -0.01 -0.07 -0.16
N GLY A 217 -0.77 -0.35 -1.23
CA GLY A 217 -0.32 -0.12 -2.60
C GLY A 217 -0.24 1.38 -2.94
N GLY A 218 -1.16 2.19 -2.42
CA GLY A 218 -1.09 3.66 -2.53
C GLY A 218 0.06 4.24 -1.72
N THR A 219 0.28 3.74 -0.49
CA THR A 219 1.48 4.06 0.29
C THR A 219 2.75 3.66 -0.46
N SER A 220 2.75 2.52 -1.17
CA SER A 220 3.87 2.12 -2.03
C SER A 220 4.12 3.13 -3.16
N VAL A 221 3.07 3.67 -3.81
CA VAL A 221 3.23 4.75 -4.81
C VAL A 221 3.93 5.96 -4.20
N MET A 222 3.50 6.38 -3.00
CA MET A 222 4.10 7.53 -2.30
C MET A 222 5.55 7.25 -1.88
N MET A 223 5.85 6.05 -1.38
CA MET A 223 7.22 5.62 -1.02
C MET A 223 8.14 5.60 -2.24
N LEU A 224 7.67 5.06 -3.37
CA LEU A 224 8.44 5.06 -4.63
C LEU A 224 8.60 6.47 -5.20
N MET A 225 7.63 7.38 -4.98
CA MET A 225 7.77 8.79 -5.37
C MET A 225 8.93 9.46 -4.62
N ILE A 226 9.11 9.19 -3.32
CA ILE A 226 10.20 9.78 -2.52
C ILE A 226 11.53 9.03 -2.65
N SER A 227 11.53 7.82 -3.20
CA SER A 227 12.73 6.99 -3.35
C SER A 227 13.56 7.36 -4.59
N GLU A 228 14.85 7.65 -4.39
CA GLU A 228 15.80 7.81 -5.50
C GLU A 228 15.99 6.52 -6.31
N ALA A 229 15.79 5.34 -5.70
CA ALA A 229 15.94 4.06 -6.37
C ALA A 229 14.86 3.81 -7.44
N ALA A 230 13.77 4.59 -7.42
CA ALA A 230 12.67 4.53 -8.39
C ALA A 230 12.69 5.68 -9.40
N THR A 231 13.69 6.57 -9.35
CA THR A 231 13.81 7.71 -10.28
C THR A 231 13.84 7.23 -11.73
N GLY A 232 12.96 7.81 -12.55
CA GLY A 232 12.86 7.51 -13.98
C GLY A 232 12.13 6.21 -14.32
N LEU A 233 11.64 5.45 -13.34
CA LEU A 233 10.92 4.20 -13.61
C LEU A 233 9.43 4.40 -13.93
N PHE A 234 8.87 5.56 -13.55
CA PHE A 234 7.48 5.92 -13.82
C PHE A 234 7.33 7.45 -13.93
N HIS A 235 6.23 7.87 -14.54
CA HIS A 235 6.01 9.24 -15.01
C HIS A 235 4.92 9.96 -14.22
N GLN A 236 3.99 9.21 -13.62
CA GLN A 236 2.82 9.72 -12.91
C GLN A 236 2.40 8.75 -11.81
N GLY A 237 1.79 9.25 -10.74
CA GLY A 237 1.30 8.44 -9.61
C GLY A 237 -0.19 8.62 -9.34
N ILE A 238 -0.84 7.56 -8.84
CA ILE A 238 -2.18 7.60 -8.25
C ILE A 238 -2.13 6.83 -6.92
N SER A 239 -2.22 7.54 -5.80
CA SER A 239 -2.33 6.95 -4.46
C SER A 239 -3.77 7.03 -3.98
N GLN A 240 -4.42 5.87 -3.88
CA GLN A 240 -5.79 5.74 -3.41
C GLN A 240 -5.76 5.28 -1.95
N SER A 241 -6.23 6.12 -1.03
CA SER A 241 -6.26 5.81 0.41
C SER A 241 -4.92 5.34 0.99
N GLY A 242 -3.82 5.86 0.42
CA GLY A 242 -2.45 5.43 0.70
C GLY A 242 -1.59 6.56 1.27
N PRO A 243 -1.79 6.93 2.55
CA PRO A 243 -1.00 7.97 3.19
C PRO A 243 0.47 7.58 3.33
N LEU A 244 1.34 8.59 3.34
CA LEU A 244 2.77 8.47 3.59
C LEU A 244 3.14 8.85 5.03
N LEU A 245 2.57 9.94 5.55
CA LEU A 245 2.91 10.50 6.86
C LEU A 245 1.78 10.32 7.88
N ASN A 246 2.12 10.37 9.17
CA ASN A 246 1.17 10.44 10.29
C ASN A 246 0.17 9.29 10.38
N ASN A 247 0.40 8.20 9.64
CA ASN A 247 -0.52 7.09 9.59
C ASN A 247 -0.12 5.98 10.58
N PRO A 248 -1.03 5.50 11.44
CA PRO A 248 -0.79 4.36 12.34
C PRO A 248 -0.26 3.11 11.63
N SER A 249 -0.71 2.86 10.41
CA SER A 249 -0.29 1.73 9.58
C SER A 249 1.08 1.94 8.93
N THR A 250 1.69 3.13 9.03
CA THR A 250 3.08 3.42 8.59
C THR A 250 4.04 3.67 9.76
N TYR A 251 3.53 3.98 10.95
CA TYR A 251 4.33 4.20 12.16
C TYR A 251 4.53 2.91 12.96
N LEU A 252 5.71 2.72 13.55
CA LEU A 252 6.00 1.62 14.47
C LEU A 252 6.15 2.17 15.88
N GLY A 253 5.42 1.60 16.84
CA GLY A 253 5.60 1.91 18.26
C GLY A 253 6.98 1.48 18.79
N GLU A 254 7.57 0.45 18.19
CA GLU A 254 8.86 -0.12 18.57
C GLU A 254 9.82 -0.22 17.38
N SER A 255 11.09 -0.49 17.65
CA SER A 255 12.08 -0.69 16.59
C SER A 255 11.72 -1.89 15.68
N PRO A 256 12.02 -1.86 14.37
CA PRO A 256 11.90 -3.04 13.52
C PRO A 256 12.68 -4.25 14.06
N ALA A 257 13.84 -4.01 14.68
CA ALA A 257 14.68 -5.04 15.29
C ALA A 257 14.01 -5.75 16.47
N TYR A 258 13.23 -5.04 17.29
CA TYR A 258 12.43 -5.63 18.36
C TYR A 258 11.43 -6.66 17.79
N PHE A 259 10.63 -6.26 16.80
CA PHE A 259 9.66 -7.16 16.18
C PHE A 259 10.32 -8.35 15.47
N ALA A 260 11.46 -8.12 14.81
CA ALA A 260 12.23 -9.20 14.20
C ALA A 260 12.73 -10.20 15.26
N SER A 261 13.27 -9.71 16.39
CA SER A 261 13.76 -10.56 17.49
C SER A 261 12.65 -11.42 18.08
N SER A 262 11.49 -10.83 18.36
CA SER A 262 10.32 -11.57 18.85
C SER A 262 9.85 -12.65 17.88
N LEU A 263 9.86 -12.40 16.57
CA LEU A 263 9.55 -13.44 15.58
C LEU A 263 10.63 -14.52 15.53
N ILE A 264 11.92 -14.14 15.56
CA ILE A 264 13.06 -15.07 15.55
C ILE A 264 12.96 -16.07 16.71
N GLU A 265 12.65 -15.58 17.91
CA GLU A 265 12.41 -16.40 19.09
C GLU A 265 11.17 -17.29 18.92
N ALA A 266 10.06 -16.74 18.44
CA ALA A 266 8.82 -17.48 18.24
C ALA A 266 8.96 -18.65 17.27
N VAL A 267 9.83 -18.53 16.26
CA VAL A 267 10.14 -19.62 15.31
C VAL A 267 11.32 -20.50 15.73
N ASN A 268 11.77 -20.38 16.99
CA ASN A 268 12.85 -21.17 17.59
C ASN A 268 14.23 -21.01 16.92
N CYS A 269 14.51 -19.83 16.37
CA CYS A 269 15.86 -19.45 15.98
C CYS A 269 16.55 -18.71 17.14
N ASP A 270 17.86 -18.95 17.34
CA ASP A 270 18.63 -18.30 18.40
C ASP A 270 19.01 -16.86 18.01
N GLY A 271 18.23 -15.89 18.51
CA GLY A 271 18.45 -14.46 18.26
C GLY A 271 19.72 -13.88 18.89
N SER A 272 20.41 -14.62 19.77
CA SER A 272 21.69 -14.18 20.34
C SER A 272 22.88 -14.40 19.39
N LEU A 273 22.68 -15.14 18.30
CA LEU A 273 23.69 -15.36 17.27
C LEU A 273 23.86 -14.13 16.37
N PRO A 274 25.02 -13.97 15.71
CA PRO A 274 25.17 -12.97 14.66
C PRO A 274 24.07 -13.12 13.59
N THR A 275 23.52 -12.00 13.11
CA THR A 275 22.37 -11.98 12.17
C THR A 275 22.58 -12.87 10.94
N LYS A 276 23.82 -12.99 10.47
CA LYS A 276 24.17 -13.90 9.36
C LYS A 276 23.85 -15.38 9.66
N GLU A 277 24.01 -15.83 10.89
CA GLU A 277 23.68 -17.20 11.31
C GLU A 277 22.17 -17.33 11.60
N VAL A 278 21.54 -16.30 12.18
CA VAL A 278 20.08 -16.22 12.33
C VAL A 278 19.38 -16.34 10.98
N LEU A 279 19.87 -15.62 9.97
CA LEU A 279 19.37 -15.69 8.60
C LEU A 279 19.38 -17.13 8.05
N LYS A 280 20.45 -17.92 8.31
CA LYS A 280 20.49 -19.32 7.87
C LYS A 280 19.42 -20.17 8.55
N CYS A 281 19.16 -19.92 9.83
CA CYS A 281 18.07 -20.57 10.55
C CYS A 281 16.72 -20.24 9.90
N LEU A 282 16.42 -18.95 9.71
CA LEU A 282 15.18 -18.49 9.05
C LEU A 282 15.02 -19.03 7.62
N GLN A 283 16.11 -19.17 6.87
CA GLN A 283 16.11 -19.77 5.52
C GLN A 283 15.86 -21.28 5.51
N ALA A 284 16.09 -21.98 6.62
CA ALA A 284 15.90 -23.42 6.73
C ALA A 284 14.49 -23.84 7.17
N LEU A 285 13.70 -22.90 7.71
CA LEU A 285 12.34 -23.15 8.19
C LEU A 285 11.33 -23.36 7.05
N ASP A 286 10.18 -23.96 7.36
CA ASP A 286 9.02 -23.88 6.48
C ASP A 286 8.53 -22.42 6.44
N VAL A 287 8.25 -21.92 5.24
CA VAL A 287 7.73 -20.57 5.06
C VAL A 287 6.37 -20.39 5.72
N MET A 288 5.56 -21.45 5.76
CA MET A 288 4.22 -21.41 6.36
C MET A 288 4.32 -21.16 7.86
N ASP A 289 5.27 -21.79 8.54
CA ASP A 289 5.52 -21.59 9.97
C ASP A 289 5.88 -20.13 10.27
N ILE A 290 6.73 -19.51 9.44
CA ILE A 290 7.12 -18.09 9.61
C ILE A 290 5.92 -17.16 9.45
N VAL A 291 5.12 -17.37 8.40
CA VAL A 291 3.95 -16.52 8.13
C VAL A 291 2.89 -16.69 9.20
N GLU A 292 2.69 -17.91 9.71
CA GLU A 292 1.76 -18.17 10.81
C GLU A 292 2.16 -17.44 12.09
N HIS A 293 3.43 -17.49 12.51
CA HIS A 293 3.90 -16.79 13.71
C HIS A 293 3.92 -15.27 13.55
N SER A 294 3.92 -14.76 12.31
CA SER A 294 4.04 -13.33 12.04
C SER A 294 2.84 -12.49 12.51
N ASN A 295 1.67 -13.08 12.76
CA ASN A 295 0.49 -12.37 13.27
C ASN A 295 0.45 -12.21 14.79
N MET A 296 1.47 -12.68 15.52
CA MET A 296 1.49 -12.64 16.99
C MET A 296 1.32 -11.24 17.59
N PHE A 297 1.56 -10.19 16.81
CA PHE A 297 1.42 -8.79 17.20
C PHE A 297 0.02 -8.22 16.95
N GLU A 298 -0.83 -8.87 16.16
CA GLU A 298 -2.13 -8.31 15.76
C GLU A 298 -3.15 -8.41 16.90
N ARG A 299 -3.65 -7.26 17.39
CA ARG A 299 -4.71 -7.19 18.42
C ARG A 299 -6.06 -6.70 17.87
N PHE A 300 -6.02 -5.66 17.04
CA PHE A 300 -7.19 -5.00 16.45
C PHE A 300 -7.18 -5.12 14.93
N PHE A 301 -7.71 -6.23 14.43
CA PHE A 301 -7.71 -6.58 13.00
C PHE A 301 -6.30 -6.68 12.42
N ILE A 302 -5.71 -5.56 11.98
CA ILE A 302 -4.36 -5.48 11.37
C ILE A 302 -3.42 -4.57 12.18
N THR A 303 -3.68 -4.36 13.47
CA THR A 303 -2.93 -3.42 14.32
C THR A 303 -2.65 -4.02 15.71
N PRO A 304 -1.43 -3.92 16.24
CA PRO A 304 -0.18 -3.55 15.57
C PRO A 304 0.16 -4.43 14.35
N ASN A 305 0.83 -3.84 13.35
CA ASN A 305 1.42 -4.57 12.22
C ASN A 305 2.85 -4.03 11.98
N PRO A 306 3.88 -4.84 12.27
CA PRO A 306 5.26 -4.41 12.11
C PRO A 306 5.83 -4.63 10.70
N TRP A 307 5.17 -5.43 9.86
CA TRP A 307 5.71 -5.86 8.58
C TRP A 307 5.43 -4.86 7.46
N LYS A 308 6.17 -3.76 7.46
CA LYS A 308 5.95 -2.62 6.55
C LYS A 308 7.26 -1.90 6.21
N PRO A 309 7.26 -0.92 5.28
CA PRO A 309 8.47 -0.18 4.93
C PRO A 309 9.16 0.47 6.13
N VAL A 310 10.48 0.48 6.14
CA VAL A 310 11.33 1.04 7.20
C VAL A 310 12.44 1.94 6.62
N LEU A 311 13.01 2.84 7.43
CA LEU A 311 14.21 3.59 7.04
C LEU A 311 15.40 2.61 6.95
N ASP A 312 16.09 2.56 5.80
CA ASP A 312 17.14 1.55 5.55
C ASP A 312 18.52 2.15 5.18
N SER A 313 18.66 3.47 5.22
CA SER A 313 19.91 4.18 4.88
C SER A 313 21.12 3.82 5.73
N ASN A 314 20.91 3.49 6.99
CA ASN A 314 21.99 3.16 7.92
C ASN A 314 22.53 1.73 7.72
N TYR A 315 21.77 0.89 7.03
CA TYR A 315 21.98 -0.56 7.05
C TYR A 315 22.30 -1.13 5.66
N THR A 316 21.94 -0.44 4.57
CA THR A 316 22.24 -0.91 3.21
C THR A 316 22.91 0.15 2.35
N LYS A 317 23.74 -0.31 1.41
CA LYS A 317 24.35 0.54 0.36
C LYS A 317 23.37 0.92 -0.74
N GLN A 318 22.23 0.24 -0.82
CA GLN A 318 21.17 0.49 -1.80
C GLN A 318 19.83 0.71 -1.08
N PRO A 319 19.72 1.78 -0.27
CA PRO A 319 18.50 2.07 0.47
C PRO A 319 17.36 2.47 -0.45
N ILE A 320 16.15 2.06 -0.07
CA ILE A 320 14.92 2.53 -0.70
C ILE A 320 14.48 3.85 -0.05
N LEU A 321 14.57 3.94 1.27
CA LEU A 321 14.22 5.11 2.06
C LEU A 321 15.49 5.67 2.69
N LYS A 322 16.03 6.72 2.07
CA LYS A 322 17.33 7.30 2.45
C LYS A 322 17.28 8.15 3.72
N GLU A 323 16.11 8.70 3.99
CA GLU A 323 15.86 9.71 5.01
C GLU A 323 14.39 9.62 5.40
N ASP A 324 14.04 10.20 6.54
CA ASP A 324 12.67 10.33 7.00
C ASP A 324 11.76 10.90 5.86
N PRO A 325 10.64 10.22 5.53
CA PRO A 325 9.71 10.65 4.49
C PRO A 325 9.22 12.11 4.65
N ARG A 326 9.02 12.58 5.88
CA ARG A 326 8.60 13.96 6.18
C ARG A 326 9.69 14.95 5.77
N VAL A 327 10.95 14.64 6.06
CA VAL A 327 12.09 15.49 5.67
C VAL A 327 12.20 15.56 4.14
N LEU A 328 12.04 14.45 3.44
CA LEU A 328 12.06 14.41 1.97
C LEU A 328 10.91 15.20 1.35
N MET A 329 9.69 15.05 1.89
CA MET A 329 8.51 15.80 1.42
C MET A 329 8.63 17.31 1.67
N LEU A 330 9.01 17.72 2.89
CA LEU A 330 9.14 19.14 3.27
C LEU A 330 10.27 19.86 2.51
N SER A 331 11.36 19.15 2.21
CA SER A 331 12.48 19.72 1.44
C SER A 331 12.27 19.67 -0.08
N GLY A 332 11.18 19.07 -0.56
CA GLY A 332 10.91 18.90 -1.99
C GLY A 332 11.85 17.92 -2.70
N LYS A 333 12.57 17.08 -1.93
CA LYS A 333 13.54 16.08 -2.43
C LYS A 333 12.85 14.76 -2.74
N PHE A 334 11.97 14.77 -3.73
CA PHE A 334 11.28 13.60 -4.25
C PHE A 334 11.13 13.70 -5.77
N ASN A 335 10.76 12.60 -6.42
CA ASN A 335 10.53 12.57 -7.86
C ASN A 335 9.35 13.47 -8.23
N GLN A 336 9.63 14.60 -8.88
CA GLN A 336 8.63 15.61 -9.22
C GLN A 336 7.79 15.17 -10.43
N MET A 337 6.56 14.71 -10.18
CA MET A 337 5.66 14.15 -11.18
C MET A 337 4.19 14.52 -10.94
N PRO A 338 3.32 14.50 -11.97
CA PRO A 338 1.89 14.58 -11.75
C PRO A 338 1.39 13.48 -10.82
N LEU A 339 0.51 13.82 -9.89
CA LEU A 339 0.03 12.90 -8.86
C LEU A 339 -1.48 13.07 -8.65
N ILE A 340 -2.19 11.96 -8.46
CA ILE A 340 -3.52 11.93 -7.83
C ILE A 340 -3.34 11.31 -6.44
N ILE A 341 -3.88 11.97 -5.42
CA ILE A 341 -4.02 11.43 -4.06
C ILE A 341 -5.48 11.58 -3.61
N GLY A 342 -5.97 10.70 -2.75
CA GLY A 342 -7.33 10.85 -2.21
C GLY A 342 -7.75 9.71 -1.30
N TRP A 343 -9.01 9.77 -0.87
CA TRP A 343 -9.61 8.88 0.12
C TRP A 343 -11.05 8.50 -0.26
N ASP A 344 -11.55 7.44 0.36
CA ASP A 344 -12.98 7.12 0.40
C ASP A 344 -13.65 7.90 1.53
N LYS A 345 -14.92 8.29 1.37
CA LYS A 345 -15.58 9.19 2.33
C LYS A 345 -15.60 8.66 3.77
N ASP A 346 -15.83 7.36 3.95
CA ASP A 346 -16.06 6.72 5.24
C ASP A 346 -14.98 5.63 5.53
N GLU A 347 -13.70 5.96 5.29
CA GLU A 347 -12.52 5.07 5.50
C GLU A 347 -12.55 4.25 6.80
N GLY A 348 -12.95 4.88 7.90
CA GLY A 348 -12.98 4.31 9.24
C GLY A 348 -13.94 3.13 9.39
N SER A 349 -14.87 2.95 8.45
CA SER A 349 -15.78 1.82 8.38
C SER A 349 -15.05 0.48 8.30
N LEU A 350 -13.81 0.46 7.80
CA LEU A 350 -12.93 -0.71 7.81
C LEU A 350 -12.74 -1.31 9.21
N PHE A 351 -12.75 -0.47 10.25
CA PHE A 351 -12.47 -0.88 11.64
C PHE A 351 -13.73 -1.13 12.47
N MET A 352 -14.92 -0.94 11.91
CA MET A 352 -16.17 -1.17 12.65
C MET A 352 -16.54 -2.65 12.83
N PRO A 353 -16.24 -3.57 11.88
CA PRO A 353 -16.57 -4.99 12.03
C PRO A 353 -16.11 -5.64 13.33
N GLN A 354 -14.92 -5.30 13.81
CA GLN A 354 -14.37 -5.86 15.06
C GLN A 354 -15.17 -5.49 16.30
N PHE A 355 -15.88 -4.35 16.31
CA PHE A 355 -16.74 -3.90 17.40
C PHE A 355 -18.17 -4.43 17.23
N LEU A 356 -18.67 -4.48 15.99
CA LEU A 356 -20.00 -5.01 15.67
C LEU A 356 -20.11 -6.52 15.91
N ASN A 357 -19.04 -7.27 15.61
CA ASN A 357 -18.99 -8.71 15.80
C ASN A 357 -18.70 -9.12 17.26
N ASN A 358 -18.13 -8.22 18.06
CA ASN A 358 -17.80 -8.47 19.46
C ASN A 358 -18.15 -7.27 20.34
N PRO A 359 -19.37 -7.21 20.92
CA PRO A 359 -19.79 -6.13 21.80
C PRO A 359 -18.90 -5.97 23.05
N GLU A 360 -18.27 -7.03 23.55
CA GLU A 360 -17.36 -6.95 24.70
C GLU A 360 -16.10 -6.15 24.39
N ARG A 361 -15.69 -6.10 23.11
CA ARG A 361 -14.52 -5.33 22.68
C ARG A 361 -14.68 -3.83 22.91
N VAL A 362 -15.91 -3.30 22.82
CA VAL A 362 -16.16 -1.88 23.13
C VAL A 362 -15.91 -1.62 24.62
N ASN A 363 -16.36 -2.52 25.49
CA ASN A 363 -16.13 -2.41 26.93
C ASN A 363 -14.63 -2.53 27.26
N GLU A 364 -13.94 -3.52 26.69
CA GLU A 364 -12.49 -3.71 26.85
C GLU A 364 -11.71 -2.45 26.49
N VAL A 365 -11.99 -1.86 25.32
CA VAL A 365 -11.34 -0.64 24.84
C VAL A 365 -11.68 0.55 25.73
N ASN A 366 -12.90 0.64 26.25
CA ASN A 366 -13.29 1.73 27.14
C ASN A 366 -12.62 1.64 28.52
N GLU A 367 -12.49 0.43 29.08
CA GLU A 367 -11.85 0.19 30.37
C GLU A 367 -10.34 0.42 30.32
N ASN A 368 -9.71 0.19 29.16
CA ASN A 368 -8.25 0.26 28.98
C ASN A 368 -7.86 1.28 27.89
N PHE A 369 -8.63 2.36 27.74
CA PHE A 369 -8.47 3.29 26.60
C PHE A 369 -7.09 3.96 26.58
N ASP A 370 -6.48 4.18 27.74
CA ASP A 370 -5.17 4.83 27.84
C ASP A 370 -4.05 4.02 27.16
N VAL A 371 -4.21 2.69 27.08
CA VAL A 371 -3.28 1.79 26.37
C VAL A 371 -3.81 1.46 24.97
N LEU A 372 -5.10 1.10 24.86
CA LEU A 372 -5.67 0.58 23.62
C LEU A 372 -6.03 1.69 22.61
N GLY A 373 -6.31 2.89 23.08
CA GLY A 373 -6.61 4.06 22.26
C GLY A 373 -5.43 4.45 21.36
N PRO A 374 -4.21 4.61 21.89
CA PRO A 374 -3.01 4.86 21.09
C PRO A 374 -2.71 3.79 20.04
N ILE A 375 -2.91 2.51 20.37
CA ILE A 375 -2.76 1.41 19.40
C ILE A 375 -3.77 1.56 18.26
N LEU A 376 -5.05 1.80 18.61
CA LEU A 376 -6.14 1.92 17.64
C LEU A 376 -6.02 3.16 16.73
N LEU A 377 -5.58 4.29 17.28
CA LEU A 377 -5.67 5.60 16.62
C LEU A 377 -4.32 6.17 16.16
N LEU A 378 -3.21 5.81 16.81
CA LEU A 378 -1.91 6.46 16.66
C LEU A 378 -0.77 5.49 16.28
N GLY A 379 -1.05 4.18 16.19
CA GLY A 379 -0.07 3.16 15.83
C GLY A 379 0.92 2.85 16.96
N GLY A 380 0.52 3.09 18.21
CA GLY A 380 1.31 2.67 19.37
C GLY A 380 1.42 1.15 19.48
N ASP A 381 2.29 0.70 20.38
CA ASP A 381 2.46 -0.70 20.79
C ASP A 381 2.17 -0.81 22.31
N GLU A 382 1.79 -1.99 22.78
CA GLU A 382 1.49 -2.22 24.21
C GLU A 382 2.69 -1.94 25.11
N HIS A 383 3.90 -2.14 24.60
CA HIS A 383 5.13 -1.99 25.37
C HIS A 383 5.72 -0.59 25.34
N SER A 384 5.29 0.26 24.38
CA SER A 384 5.96 1.54 24.09
C SER A 384 5.04 2.76 24.09
N THR A 385 3.80 2.60 24.54
CA THR A 385 2.83 3.69 24.57
C THR A 385 3.23 4.72 25.64
N LEU A 386 3.43 5.98 25.22
CA LEU A 386 3.76 7.09 26.10
C LEU A 386 2.51 7.68 26.79
N ASP A 387 2.68 8.36 27.93
CA ASP A 387 1.59 9.12 28.55
C ASP A 387 1.03 10.19 27.60
N GLU A 388 1.90 10.82 26.81
CA GLU A 388 1.52 11.79 25.78
C GLU A 388 0.70 11.15 24.65
N ASP A 389 0.97 9.89 24.31
CA ASP A 389 0.16 9.15 23.33
C ASP A 389 -1.24 8.90 23.87
N SER A 390 -1.35 8.42 25.11
CA SER A 390 -2.62 8.21 25.82
C SER A 390 -3.45 9.50 25.87
N ASN A 391 -2.82 10.61 26.27
CA ASN A 391 -3.47 11.92 26.33
C ASN A 391 -3.95 12.37 24.94
N THR A 392 -3.12 12.19 23.91
CA THR A 392 -3.45 12.55 22.52
C THR A 392 -4.64 11.74 22.02
N ALA A 393 -4.65 10.41 22.25
CA ALA A 393 -5.75 9.53 21.87
C ALA A 393 -7.06 9.89 22.60
N ASN A 394 -6.98 10.21 23.90
CA ASN A 394 -8.14 10.65 24.67
C ASN A 394 -8.73 11.96 24.14
N ILE A 395 -7.89 12.95 23.80
CA ILE A 395 -8.35 14.22 23.20
C ILE A 395 -9.04 13.97 21.84
N ILE A 396 -8.48 13.11 21.00
CA ILE A 396 -9.11 12.71 19.73
C ILE A 396 -10.47 12.08 20.00
N LYS A 397 -10.55 11.06 20.86
CA LYS A 397 -11.83 10.42 21.24
C LYS A 397 -12.85 11.46 21.68
N SER A 398 -12.47 12.38 22.56
CA SER A 398 -13.38 13.40 23.09
C SER A 398 -13.90 14.38 22.05
N HIS A 399 -13.08 14.75 21.05
CA HIS A 399 -13.52 15.62 19.95
C HIS A 399 -14.63 15.00 19.09
N TYR A 400 -14.65 13.67 18.94
CA TYR A 400 -15.68 12.98 18.13
C TYR A 400 -16.84 12.44 18.95
N MET A 401 -16.61 12.00 20.19
CA MET A 401 -17.65 11.45 21.05
C MET A 401 -18.42 12.54 21.82
N ASP A 402 -17.99 13.80 21.76
CA ASP A 402 -18.54 14.93 22.51
C ASP A 402 -18.59 14.68 24.03
N THR A 403 -17.60 13.94 24.55
CA THR A 403 -17.48 13.63 25.98
C THR A 403 -16.03 13.35 26.37
N PHE A 404 -15.60 13.88 27.51
CA PHE A 404 -14.26 13.59 28.05
C PHE A 404 -14.23 12.32 28.91
N SER A 405 -15.28 12.09 29.70
CA SER A 405 -15.38 10.93 30.59
C SER A 405 -16.06 9.71 29.98
N GLY A 406 -16.62 9.85 28.77
CA GLY A 406 -17.22 8.72 28.05
C GLY A 406 -16.21 7.95 27.20
N GLY A 407 -16.62 6.75 26.80
CA GLY A 407 -15.86 5.87 25.91
C GLY A 407 -16.37 5.92 24.47
N LEU A 408 -15.90 4.96 23.68
CA LEU A 408 -16.53 4.56 22.43
C LEU A 408 -17.96 4.09 22.70
N ASP A 409 -18.87 4.44 21.79
CA ASP A 409 -20.29 4.18 21.92
C ASP A 409 -20.87 3.75 20.56
N MET A 410 -21.40 2.54 20.49
CA MET A 410 -21.98 1.99 19.26
C MET A 410 -23.26 2.71 18.83
N GLU A 411 -23.93 3.44 19.72
CA GLU A 411 -25.04 4.34 19.35
C GLU A 411 -24.54 5.56 18.54
N LYS A 412 -23.23 5.86 18.63
CA LYS A 412 -22.53 6.93 17.89
C LYS A 412 -21.63 6.36 16.78
N LEU A 413 -22.09 5.30 16.12
CA LEU A 413 -21.36 4.65 15.03
C LEU A 413 -20.86 5.62 13.94
N PRO A 414 -21.67 6.60 13.45
CA PRO A 414 -21.18 7.57 12.46
C PRO A 414 -20.02 8.43 12.96
N GLU A 415 -20.02 8.81 14.25
CA GLU A 415 -18.94 9.57 14.87
C GLU A 415 -17.68 8.72 15.06
N MET A 416 -17.84 7.44 15.40
CA MET A 416 -16.73 6.48 15.44
C MET A 416 -16.10 6.31 14.06
N ILE A 417 -16.90 6.09 13.03
CA ILE A 417 -16.43 6.00 11.64
C ILE A 417 -15.64 7.26 11.29
N ARG A 418 -16.19 8.45 11.54
CA ARG A 418 -15.50 9.72 11.27
C ARG A 418 -14.18 9.87 12.03
N MET A 419 -14.14 9.47 13.30
CA MET A 419 -12.91 9.48 14.11
C MET A 419 -11.83 8.59 13.48
N PHE A 420 -12.16 7.33 13.17
CA PHE A 420 -11.21 6.41 12.54
C PHE A 420 -10.81 6.86 11.13
N SER A 421 -11.74 7.42 10.34
CA SER A 421 -11.42 7.99 9.03
C SER A 421 -10.38 9.10 9.15
N HIS A 422 -10.59 10.04 10.08
CA HIS A 422 -9.73 11.20 10.25
C HIS A 422 -8.37 10.83 10.86
N ALA A 423 -8.33 9.94 11.86
CA ALA A 423 -7.10 9.50 12.50
C ALA A 423 -6.24 8.61 11.60
N ARG A 424 -6.88 7.69 10.85
CA ARG A 424 -6.16 6.63 10.12
C ARG A 424 -6.06 6.81 8.63
N TYR A 425 -6.69 7.79 7.99
CA TYR A 425 -6.56 7.95 6.53
C TYR A 425 -6.69 9.41 6.09
N ILE A 426 -7.84 10.04 6.32
CA ILE A 426 -8.15 11.37 5.80
C ILE A 426 -7.20 12.44 6.34
N GLY A 427 -6.95 12.48 7.66
CA GLY A 427 -6.00 13.43 8.27
C GLY A 427 -4.54 13.22 7.80
N PRO A 428 -4.03 11.98 7.78
CA PRO A 428 -2.75 11.63 7.15
C PRO A 428 -2.62 12.08 5.69
N ILE A 429 -3.59 11.76 4.83
CA ILE A 429 -3.58 12.12 3.40
C ILE A 429 -3.71 13.65 3.22
N HIS A 430 -4.49 14.30 4.08
CA HIS A 430 -4.58 15.77 4.11
C HIS A 430 -3.24 16.41 4.49
N SER A 431 -2.52 15.85 5.47
CA SER A 431 -1.15 16.29 5.82
C SER A 431 -0.20 16.17 4.63
N ASP A 432 -0.25 15.04 3.91
CA ASP A 432 0.55 14.85 2.68
C ASP A 432 0.19 15.90 1.63
N ALA A 433 -1.12 16.15 1.41
CA ALA A 433 -1.62 17.15 0.46
C ALA A 433 -1.20 18.58 0.83
N ALA A 434 -1.24 18.93 2.10
CA ALA A 434 -0.83 20.25 2.60
C ALA A 434 0.66 20.51 2.36
N ILE A 435 1.52 19.50 2.52
CA ILE A 435 2.94 19.61 2.18
C ILE A 435 3.11 19.74 0.66
N LEU A 436 2.47 18.85 -0.11
CA LEU A 436 2.56 18.84 -1.58
C LEU A 436 2.06 20.14 -2.21
N LEU A 437 1.06 20.80 -1.63
CA LEU A 437 0.57 22.12 -2.04
C LEU A 437 1.70 23.16 -2.11
N THR A 438 2.73 23.02 -1.27
CA THR A 438 3.85 23.97 -1.17
C THR A 438 5.15 23.46 -1.78
N THR A 439 5.34 22.14 -1.89
CA THR A 439 6.61 21.54 -2.32
C THR A 439 6.57 20.88 -3.71
N ALA A 440 5.38 20.51 -4.21
CA ALA A 440 5.25 19.91 -5.52
C ALA A 440 5.42 20.94 -6.64
N ARG A 441 6.17 20.57 -7.68
CA ARG A 441 6.44 21.38 -8.88
C ARG A 441 5.66 20.91 -10.10
N LYS A 442 4.84 19.87 -9.92
CA LYS A 442 3.97 19.27 -10.93
C LYS A 442 2.54 19.22 -10.38
N PRO A 443 1.52 19.14 -11.26
CA PRO A 443 0.13 19.14 -10.81
C PRO A 443 -0.17 17.96 -9.87
N VAL A 444 -0.71 18.27 -8.69
CA VAL A 444 -1.25 17.28 -7.75
C VAL A 444 -2.76 17.46 -7.69
N TYR A 445 -3.52 16.38 -7.75
CA TYR A 445 -4.97 16.37 -7.72
C TYR A 445 -5.45 15.62 -6.48
N LEU A 446 -6.33 16.23 -5.69
CA LEU A 446 -6.89 15.65 -4.48
C LEU A 446 -8.34 15.21 -4.71
N TYR A 447 -8.76 14.05 -4.21
CA TYR A 447 -10.16 13.62 -4.27
C TYR A 447 -10.70 13.00 -2.98
N GLU A 448 -12.03 13.05 -2.87
CA GLU A 448 -12.85 12.22 -2.00
C GLU A 448 -13.78 11.38 -2.89
N PHE A 449 -13.73 10.06 -2.77
CA PHE A 449 -14.70 9.17 -3.39
C PHE A 449 -15.89 8.98 -2.45
N ALA A 450 -17.08 9.36 -2.92
CA ALA A 450 -18.28 9.47 -2.10
C ALA A 450 -19.49 8.71 -2.69
N TYR A 451 -19.26 7.85 -3.68
CA TYR A 451 -20.31 7.00 -4.25
C TYR A 451 -20.49 5.71 -3.47
N ARG A 452 -21.70 5.47 -2.95
CA ARG A 452 -22.06 4.19 -2.33
C ARG A 452 -22.44 3.18 -3.42
N GLY A 453 -21.51 2.30 -3.77
CA GLY A 453 -21.77 1.19 -4.69
C GLY A 453 -22.61 0.08 -4.05
N ALA A 454 -23.03 -0.89 -4.86
CA ALA A 454 -23.78 -2.07 -4.42
C ALA A 454 -22.94 -3.09 -3.65
N HIS A 455 -21.62 -2.93 -3.64
CA HIS A 455 -20.67 -3.72 -2.89
C HIS A 455 -19.83 -2.80 -2.02
N THR A 456 -19.61 -3.22 -0.78
CA THR A 456 -18.66 -2.57 0.12
C THR A 456 -17.73 -3.60 0.74
N PHE A 457 -16.52 -3.18 1.11
CA PHE A 457 -15.52 -4.05 1.73
C PHE A 457 -15.99 -4.57 3.09
N THR A 458 -16.80 -3.79 3.81
CA THR A 458 -17.39 -4.26 5.08
C THR A 458 -18.29 -5.47 4.92
N ASP A 459 -18.93 -5.66 3.76
CA ASP A 459 -19.78 -6.85 3.48
C ASP A 459 -18.96 -8.14 3.41
N VAL A 460 -17.65 -8.06 3.15
CA VAL A 460 -16.74 -9.21 3.17
C VAL A 460 -16.35 -9.55 4.61
N LEU A 461 -16.13 -8.52 5.44
CA LEU A 461 -15.66 -8.67 6.82
C LEU A 461 -16.76 -9.08 7.82
N LEU A 462 -18.04 -8.86 7.49
CA LEU A 462 -19.18 -9.00 8.41
C LEU A 462 -20.10 -10.19 8.12
N ARG A 463 -19.66 -11.20 7.35
CA ARG A 463 -20.53 -12.30 6.91
C ARG A 463 -20.87 -13.31 8.03
N ASN A 464 -21.77 -12.91 8.93
CA ASN A 464 -22.66 -13.85 9.61
C ASN A 464 -24.14 -13.51 9.34
N ASP A 465 -24.92 -14.57 9.31
CA ASP A 465 -26.32 -14.70 8.95
C ASP A 465 -27.30 -13.69 9.61
N GLN A 466 -28.24 -13.19 8.79
CA GLN A 466 -29.52 -12.62 9.21
C GLN A 466 -29.58 -11.33 10.05
N ARG A 467 -28.49 -10.58 10.28
CA ARG A 467 -28.61 -9.21 10.84
C ARG A 467 -28.71 -8.16 9.74
N SER A 468 -29.72 -7.28 9.82
CA SER A 468 -29.73 -6.03 9.06
C SER A 468 -28.59 -5.15 9.56
N MET A 469 -27.46 -5.18 8.86
CA MET A 469 -26.29 -4.39 9.24
C MET A 469 -26.56 -2.90 9.02
N PRO A 470 -26.05 -2.03 9.91
CA PRO A 470 -26.12 -0.60 9.66
C PRO A 470 -25.36 -0.26 8.38
N ASP A 471 -25.88 0.69 7.59
CA ASP A 471 -25.11 1.25 6.48
C ASP A 471 -23.95 2.08 7.05
N MET A 472 -22.73 1.66 6.75
CA MET A 472 -21.49 2.31 7.20
C MET A 472 -20.90 3.23 6.12
N GLY A 473 -21.66 3.53 5.06
CA GLY A 473 -21.24 4.47 4.04
C GLY A 473 -20.22 3.88 3.05
N VAL A 474 -19.29 4.71 2.59
CA VAL A 474 -18.28 4.38 1.56
C VAL A 474 -16.98 3.98 2.25
N CYS A 475 -16.83 2.67 2.50
CA CYS A 475 -15.71 2.10 3.22
C CYS A 475 -14.41 2.20 2.41
N HIS A 476 -13.27 2.14 3.11
CA HIS A 476 -11.95 1.89 2.53
C HIS A 476 -11.99 0.78 1.47
N CYS A 477 -11.40 1.05 0.30
CA CYS A 477 -11.30 0.18 -0.88
C CYS A 477 -12.62 -0.03 -1.64
N ASP A 478 -13.68 0.73 -1.37
CA ASP A 478 -14.96 0.55 -2.07
C ASP A 478 -14.89 0.97 -3.55
N GLU A 479 -14.05 1.96 -3.86
CA GLU A 479 -13.80 2.40 -5.23
C GLU A 479 -13.12 1.31 -6.08
N ASN A 480 -12.33 0.43 -5.47
CA ASN A 480 -11.70 -0.70 -6.16
C ASN A 480 -12.72 -1.68 -6.77
N TYR A 481 -13.90 -1.85 -6.17
CA TYR A 481 -14.95 -2.69 -6.77
C TYR A 481 -15.46 -2.14 -8.10
N LEU A 482 -15.34 -0.82 -8.32
CA LEU A 482 -15.69 -0.17 -9.57
C LEU A 482 -14.51 -0.13 -10.55
N LEU A 483 -13.27 -0.05 -10.07
CA LEU A 483 -12.07 -0.06 -10.91
C LEU A 483 -11.75 -1.45 -11.47
N PHE A 484 -12.05 -2.51 -10.72
CA PHE A 484 -11.60 -3.87 -11.05
C PHE A 484 -12.72 -4.89 -11.16
N ASN A 485 -13.99 -4.51 -10.98
CA ASN A 485 -15.13 -5.43 -10.84
C ASN A 485 -14.96 -6.41 -9.67
N LYS A 486 -16.05 -6.70 -8.95
CA LYS A 486 -16.04 -7.79 -7.98
C LYS A 486 -16.04 -9.16 -8.70
N PRO A 487 -15.15 -10.10 -8.34
CA PRO A 487 -15.19 -11.44 -8.90
C PRO A 487 -16.55 -12.12 -8.66
N GLY A 488 -17.13 -12.68 -9.71
CA GLY A 488 -18.37 -13.46 -9.62
C GLY A 488 -19.67 -12.66 -9.48
N SER A 489 -19.65 -11.32 -9.56
CA SER A 489 -20.88 -10.50 -9.62
C SER A 489 -20.94 -9.58 -10.84
N GLU A 490 -22.15 -9.33 -11.33
CA GLU A 490 -22.41 -8.28 -12.31
C GLU A 490 -22.69 -6.96 -11.58
N LEU A 491 -21.98 -5.91 -11.94
CA LEU A 491 -22.26 -4.57 -11.42
C LEU A 491 -23.64 -4.09 -11.89
N PRO A 492 -24.47 -3.55 -10.98
CA PRO A 492 -25.71 -2.85 -11.35
C PRO A 492 -25.47 -1.74 -12.38
N SER A 493 -26.52 -1.32 -13.08
CA SER A 493 -26.39 -0.32 -14.16
C SER A 493 -25.81 1.01 -13.68
N GLN A 494 -26.13 1.44 -12.46
CA GLN A 494 -25.60 2.67 -11.85
C GLN A 494 -24.11 2.52 -11.52
N ASP A 495 -23.72 1.44 -10.86
CA ASP A 495 -22.32 1.10 -10.57
C ASP A 495 -21.49 1.00 -11.86
N ARG A 496 -22.04 0.42 -12.94
CA ARG A 496 -21.36 0.38 -14.26
C ARG A 496 -21.16 1.77 -14.84
N ALA A 497 -22.13 2.68 -14.68
CA ALA A 497 -21.98 4.06 -15.14
C ALA A 497 -20.91 4.80 -14.32
N MET A 498 -20.88 4.60 -13.00
CA MET A 498 -19.86 5.18 -12.14
C MET A 498 -18.47 4.59 -12.41
N SER A 499 -18.36 3.27 -12.59
CA SER A 499 -17.12 2.57 -12.98
C SER A 499 -16.55 3.15 -14.27
N LYS A 500 -17.36 3.29 -15.33
CA LYS A 500 -16.92 3.91 -16.59
C LYS A 500 -16.38 5.33 -16.39
N ARG A 501 -17.04 6.11 -15.54
CA ARG A 501 -16.62 7.49 -15.25
C ARG A 501 -15.31 7.52 -14.47
N LEU A 502 -15.18 6.69 -13.44
CA LEU A 502 -13.98 6.61 -12.59
C LEU A 502 -12.78 6.12 -13.40
N VAL A 503 -12.91 4.98 -14.09
CA VAL A 503 -11.87 4.44 -14.98
C VAL A 503 -11.48 5.45 -16.05
N GLY A 504 -12.45 6.14 -16.65
CA GLY A 504 -12.18 7.19 -17.63
C GLY A 504 -11.31 8.32 -17.08
N MET A 505 -11.50 8.74 -15.82
CA MET A 505 -10.66 9.76 -15.19
C MET A 505 -9.22 9.26 -14.96
N TRP A 506 -9.05 8.00 -14.55
CA TRP A 506 -7.72 7.39 -14.33
C TRP A 506 -6.97 7.24 -15.65
N VAL A 507 -7.66 6.78 -16.70
CA VAL A 507 -7.11 6.66 -18.06
C VAL A 507 -6.78 8.03 -18.65
N ASN A 508 -7.64 9.03 -18.48
CA ASN A 508 -7.35 10.40 -18.93
C ASN A 508 -6.11 10.98 -18.25
N PHE A 509 -5.95 10.72 -16.95
CA PHE A 509 -4.76 11.11 -16.22
C PHE A 509 -3.52 10.42 -16.77
N ALA A 510 -3.56 9.10 -16.98
CA ALA A 510 -2.42 8.35 -17.56
C ALA A 510 -2.04 8.81 -18.98
N LYS A 511 -3.00 9.34 -19.75
CA LYS A 511 -2.76 9.85 -21.11
C LYS A 511 -2.24 11.28 -21.15
N SER A 512 -2.69 12.14 -20.24
CA SER A 512 -2.57 13.60 -20.39
C SER A 512 -2.10 14.35 -19.14
N GLY A 513 -2.04 13.69 -18.00
CA GLY A 513 -1.81 14.34 -16.70
C GLY A 513 -3.02 15.09 -16.14
N ILE A 514 -4.17 15.03 -16.80
CA ILE A 514 -5.40 15.72 -16.37
C ILE A 514 -6.53 14.69 -16.22
N PRO A 515 -7.05 14.45 -15.00
CA PRO A 515 -8.10 13.44 -14.80
C PRO A 515 -9.46 13.90 -15.35
N HIS A 516 -9.81 15.17 -15.17
CA HIS A 516 -11.08 15.76 -15.60
C HIS A 516 -10.96 17.28 -15.70
N SER A 517 -11.71 17.93 -16.60
CA SER A 517 -11.65 19.39 -16.81
C SER A 517 -12.03 20.22 -15.58
N ASP A 518 -13.00 19.71 -14.81
CA ASP A 518 -13.53 20.37 -13.61
C ASP A 518 -12.79 19.96 -12.33
N TRP A 519 -11.87 18.99 -12.41
CA TRP A 519 -11.01 18.62 -11.30
C TRP A 519 -9.76 19.50 -11.33
N LYS A 520 -9.70 20.47 -10.42
CA LYS A 520 -8.58 21.41 -10.36
C LYS A 520 -7.43 20.83 -9.53
N PRO A 521 -6.16 21.08 -9.91
CA PRO A 521 -5.03 20.69 -9.10
C PRO A 521 -4.96 21.53 -7.82
N LEU A 522 -4.24 21.04 -6.81
CA LEU A 522 -3.92 21.76 -5.59
C LEU A 522 -3.29 23.12 -5.90
N GLY A 523 -3.72 24.15 -5.16
CA GLY A 523 -3.21 25.52 -5.31
C GLY A 523 -3.67 26.23 -6.58
N TYR A 524 -4.72 25.71 -7.26
CA TYR A 524 -5.32 26.37 -8.41
C TYR A 524 -5.92 27.74 -8.03
N ASP A 525 -6.68 27.80 -6.93
CA ASP A 525 -7.07 29.07 -6.31
C ASP A 525 -6.03 29.46 -5.26
N LYS A 526 -5.20 30.45 -5.59
CA LYS A 526 -4.13 30.95 -4.72
C LYS A 526 -4.65 31.85 -3.59
N ALA A 527 -5.94 32.19 -3.57
CA ALA A 527 -6.50 33.10 -2.58
C ALA A 527 -6.59 32.45 -1.20
N ASN A 528 -6.85 31.15 -1.15
CA ASN A 528 -6.94 30.37 0.07
C ASN A 528 -5.98 29.18 -0.09
N ASN A 529 -4.91 29.11 0.71
CA ASN A 529 -3.95 28.00 0.72
C ASN A 529 -4.56 26.69 1.27
N ASP A 530 -5.81 26.44 0.93
CA ASP A 530 -6.59 25.29 1.36
C ASP A 530 -6.43 24.16 0.33
N PRO A 531 -6.14 22.92 0.75
CA PRO A 531 -6.07 21.78 -0.16
C PRO A 531 -7.49 21.33 -0.58
N GLU A 532 -8.08 22.05 -1.54
CA GLU A 532 -9.38 21.69 -2.12
C GLU A 532 -9.32 20.31 -2.80
N TYR A 533 -10.39 19.53 -2.63
CA TYR A 533 -10.50 18.18 -3.21
C TYR A 533 -11.73 18.06 -4.11
N ALA A 534 -11.62 17.23 -5.15
CA ALA A 534 -12.75 16.87 -5.99
C ALA A 534 -13.60 15.79 -5.33
N VAL A 535 -14.92 15.98 -5.29
CA VAL A 535 -15.84 14.92 -4.88
C VAL A 535 -16.24 14.09 -6.08
N LEU A 536 -15.96 12.79 -6.00
CA LEU A 536 -16.28 11.80 -7.02
C LEU A 536 -17.48 10.96 -6.55
N ASP A 537 -18.65 11.30 -7.07
CA ASP A 537 -19.90 10.57 -6.85
C ASP A 537 -20.74 10.51 -8.14
N ASP A 538 -22.03 10.17 -8.03
CA ASP A 538 -22.98 10.12 -9.15
C ASP A 538 -23.36 11.50 -9.70
N LYS A 539 -22.86 12.60 -9.11
CA LYS A 539 -23.08 13.99 -9.55
C LYS A 539 -21.85 14.55 -10.28
N PRO A 540 -21.97 15.65 -11.05
CA PRO A 540 -20.82 16.27 -11.69
C PRO A 540 -19.68 16.57 -10.70
N VAL A 541 -18.44 16.47 -11.20
CA VAL A 541 -17.23 16.73 -10.38
C VAL A 541 -17.34 18.15 -9.82
N ARG A 542 -17.10 18.28 -8.51
CA ARG A 542 -17.13 19.55 -7.80
C ARG A 542 -15.98 19.60 -6.80
N MET A 543 -15.32 20.75 -6.74
CA MET A 543 -14.31 21.02 -5.72
C MET A 543 -15.00 21.34 -4.39
N LYS A 544 -14.40 20.91 -3.28
CA LYS A 544 -14.85 21.21 -1.92
C LYS A 544 -13.68 21.50 -0.99
N TYR A 545 -13.97 22.36 -0.01
CA TYR A 545 -13.22 22.50 1.22
C TYR A 545 -14.09 23.25 2.24
N ASP A 546 -15.07 22.56 2.83
CA ASP A 546 -16.05 23.21 3.71
C ASP A 546 -15.49 23.53 5.11
N ALA A 547 -16.16 24.45 5.80
CA ALA A 547 -15.71 24.94 7.11
C ALA A 547 -15.64 23.85 8.20
N ARG A 548 -16.50 22.83 8.12
CA ARG A 548 -16.49 21.72 9.07
C ARG A 548 -15.28 20.83 8.82
N PHE A 549 -15.05 20.46 7.57
CA PHE A 549 -13.88 19.68 7.16
C PHE A 549 -12.58 20.40 7.55
N LYS A 550 -12.47 21.70 7.24
CA LYS A 550 -11.32 22.52 7.63
C LYS A 550 -11.07 22.50 9.14
N LYS A 551 -12.13 22.63 9.96
CA LYS A 551 -12.03 22.56 11.42
C LYS A 551 -11.50 21.21 11.89
N ASP A 552 -12.06 20.11 11.37
CA ASP A 552 -11.68 18.76 11.75
C ASP A 552 -10.23 18.44 11.32
N MET A 553 -9.81 18.84 10.11
CA MET A 553 -8.43 18.64 9.66
C MET A 553 -7.43 19.48 10.44
N THR A 554 -7.73 20.77 10.72
CA THR A 554 -6.87 21.61 11.57
C THR A 554 -6.67 21.00 12.96
N PHE A 555 -7.73 20.42 13.53
CA PHE A 555 -7.65 19.70 14.80
C PHE A 555 -6.73 18.49 14.69
N MET A 556 -6.93 17.62 13.69
CA MET A 556 -6.09 16.43 13.50
C MET A 556 -4.62 16.77 13.26
N GLU A 557 -4.33 17.76 12.41
CA GLU A 557 -2.97 18.27 12.17
C GLU A 557 -2.29 18.73 13.46
N SER A 558 -3.03 19.39 14.36
CA SER A 558 -2.49 19.79 15.66
C SER A 558 -2.13 18.59 16.55
N MET A 559 -2.93 17.52 16.50
CA MET A 559 -2.65 16.28 17.22
C MET A 559 -1.41 15.56 16.64
N PHE A 560 -1.31 15.49 15.31
CA PHE A 560 -0.12 14.91 14.66
C PHE A 560 1.14 15.74 14.87
N GLY A 561 1.02 17.06 14.94
CA GLY A 561 2.13 17.96 15.27
C GLY A 561 2.66 17.73 16.68
N LEU A 562 1.75 17.63 17.66
CA LEU A 562 2.10 17.27 19.04
C LEU A 562 2.75 15.89 19.10
N MET A 563 2.11 14.89 18.50
CA MET A 563 2.60 13.52 18.42
C MET A 563 4.03 13.43 17.87
N HIS A 564 4.30 14.13 16.78
CA HIS A 564 5.64 14.16 16.21
C HIS A 564 6.65 14.82 17.16
N SER A 565 6.25 15.87 17.88
CA SER A 565 7.14 16.61 18.77
C SER A 565 7.65 15.82 19.96
N TYR A 566 6.88 14.86 20.51
CA TYR A 566 7.34 14.02 21.62
C TYR A 566 7.91 12.67 21.17
N ARG A 567 7.41 12.06 20.09
CA ARG A 567 7.93 10.77 19.58
C ARG A 567 9.30 10.88 18.91
N PHE A 568 9.60 12.01 18.30
CA PHE A 568 10.86 12.22 17.56
C PHE A 568 11.75 13.28 18.21
N PHE A 569 11.53 13.56 19.50
CA PHE A 569 12.40 14.45 20.26
C PHE A 569 13.72 13.75 20.59
N ASP A 570 14.80 14.16 19.92
CA ASP A 570 16.14 13.70 20.21
C ASP A 570 16.84 14.73 21.11
N PHE A 571 16.83 14.49 22.43
CA PHE A 571 17.48 15.37 23.40
C PHE A 571 18.97 15.52 23.14
N ALA A 572 19.63 14.46 22.66
CA ALA A 572 21.06 14.51 22.33
C ALA A 572 21.32 15.53 21.21
N LYS A 573 20.39 15.70 20.27
CA LYS A 573 20.47 16.74 19.21
C LYS A 573 20.01 18.13 19.65
N HIS A 574 19.62 18.34 20.90
CA HIS A 574 19.14 19.65 21.36
C HIS A 574 20.25 20.72 21.24
N PRO A 575 20.03 21.85 20.53
CA PRO A 575 21.09 22.83 20.25
C PRO A 575 21.76 23.40 21.50
N ALA A 576 21.01 23.61 22.59
CA ALA A 576 21.58 24.09 23.84
C ALA A 576 22.50 23.05 24.50
N LEU A 577 22.16 21.75 24.41
CA LEU A 577 23.00 20.67 24.92
C LEU A 577 24.27 20.55 24.08
N GLN A 578 24.14 20.56 22.76
CA GLN A 578 25.28 20.52 21.83
C GLN A 578 26.25 21.70 22.05
N ASN A 579 25.72 22.91 22.27
CA ASN A 579 26.54 24.07 22.59
C ASN A 579 27.22 23.95 23.96
N LEU A 580 26.54 23.36 24.95
CA LEU A 580 27.10 23.12 26.28
C LEU A 580 28.26 22.11 26.22
N LEU A 581 28.04 20.97 25.56
CA LEU A 581 29.06 19.93 25.39
C LEU A 581 30.29 20.48 24.66
N LYS A 582 30.07 21.25 23.58
CA LYS A 582 31.16 21.90 22.85
C LYS A 582 31.91 22.92 23.71
N ALA A 583 31.22 23.71 24.53
CA ALA A 583 31.87 24.65 25.44
C ALA A 583 32.73 23.94 26.49
N GLN A 584 32.24 22.81 27.03
CA GLN A 584 32.98 21.98 27.98
C GLN A 584 34.22 21.34 27.34
N GLU A 585 34.12 20.83 26.11
CA GLU A 585 35.29 20.33 25.36
C GLU A 585 36.33 21.43 25.13
N GLU A 586 35.88 22.63 24.76
CA GLU A 586 36.77 23.78 24.54
C GLU A 586 37.45 24.27 25.84
N GLU A 587 36.80 24.14 27.00
CA GLU A 587 37.39 24.43 28.32
C GLU A 587 38.38 23.35 28.76
N ALA A 588 38.03 22.07 28.62
CA ALA A 588 38.92 20.95 28.93
C ALA A 588 40.24 21.01 28.13
N ILE A 589 40.16 21.37 26.85
CA ILE A 589 41.34 21.57 25.99
C ILE A 589 42.21 22.75 26.48
N LYS A 590 41.62 23.78 27.08
CA LYS A 590 42.36 24.96 27.59
C LYS A 590 43.05 24.71 28.92
N ASP A 591 42.48 23.87 29.78
CA ASP A 591 42.99 23.63 31.14
C ASP A 591 44.11 22.57 31.18
N GLY A 592 44.43 21.94 30.05
CA GLY A 592 45.58 21.03 29.92
C GLY A 592 45.36 19.64 30.53
N ASP A 593 44.16 19.37 31.04
CA ASP A 593 43.71 18.03 31.38
C ASP A 593 43.32 17.33 30.07
N GLY A 594 44.12 16.35 29.66
CA GLY A 594 43.81 15.53 28.49
C GLY A 594 42.43 14.93 28.64
N VAL A 595 41.63 15.03 27.56
CA VAL A 595 40.24 14.53 27.43
C VAL A 595 40.07 13.23 28.24
N THR A 596 39.52 13.33 29.45
CA THR A 596 39.10 12.16 30.20
C THR A 596 37.79 11.67 29.58
N ASP A 597 37.69 10.37 29.33
CA ASP A 597 36.57 9.64 28.72
C ASP A 597 35.18 9.85 29.39
N GLU A 598 35.03 10.77 30.34
CA GLU A 598 33.77 11.07 31.04
C GLU A 598 32.72 11.75 30.13
N VAL A 599 33.12 12.43 29.05
CA VAL A 599 32.15 13.05 28.12
C VAL A 599 31.48 12.00 27.22
N GLY A 600 32.13 10.85 27.00
CA GLY A 600 31.57 9.72 26.24
C GLY A 600 30.61 8.83 27.03
N ASN A 601 30.54 8.99 28.36
CA ASN A 601 29.87 8.04 29.25
C ASN A 601 28.56 8.53 29.86
N ILE A 602 28.02 9.68 29.40
CA ILE A 602 26.69 10.16 29.82
C ILE A 602 25.56 9.34 29.16
N PHE A 603 25.89 8.55 28.12
CA PHE A 603 24.94 7.66 27.42
C PHE A 603 25.41 6.19 27.42
N GLY A 604 25.98 5.72 28.52
CA GLY A 604 26.15 4.29 28.75
C GLY A 604 24.79 3.64 29.07
N ASP A 605 24.37 2.70 28.24
CA ASP A 605 23.31 1.70 28.45
C ASP A 605 22.06 2.18 29.20
N SER A 606 21.11 2.79 28.46
CA SER A 606 19.72 2.93 28.89
C SER A 606 18.77 2.23 27.90
N HIS A 607 19.16 1.05 27.42
CA HIS A 607 18.27 0.12 26.70
C HIS A 607 17.88 -1.12 27.52
N ASP A 608 18.29 -1.19 28.80
CA ASP A 608 17.73 -2.13 29.77
C ASP A 608 17.01 -1.31 30.86
N GLU A 609 15.69 -1.53 30.99
CA GLU A 609 14.74 -0.83 31.85
C GLU A 609 14.25 0.56 31.36
N LEU A 610 13.32 0.54 30.41
CA LEU A 610 11.97 1.09 30.58
C LEU A 610 11.01 0.55 29.53
#